data_AF-A0A2V9PLN8-F1
#
_entry.id   AF-A0A2V9PLN8-F1
#
_cell.length_a   1.000
_cell.length_b   1.000
_cell.length_c   1.000
_cell.angle_alpha   90.00
_cell.angle_beta   90.00
_cell.angle_gamma   90.00
#
_symmetry.space_group_name_H-M   'P 1'
#
loop_
_entity.id
_entity.type
_entity.pdbx_description
1 polymer ?
#
loop_
_entity_poly.entity_id
_entity_poly.type
_entity_poly.pdbx_seq_one_letter_code
_entity_poly.pdbx_strand_id
1 'polypeptide(L)'
;MKITLSSRAKKIVRRADDLHSRGTLCYREAAKFSKVAVCCSVLAIAALGECVEVVSGGEPSSQHVRITMVVNSKAAPGVNVDIYGSENQYKESVVSDQNGVAVLPKLLPGLYGILAESADKKFHGQLALQVTRSPKNRTSSFFISLVGVPPSLGGLPPLTIGELTAAVKMPVSTRLQRFSGVLVDPSGAPIPNADVVVMRTRSSDNTGLTISELNSKEDGGFSEQLSEGTYVAVFRMNGFRAEVVAFEIANEGLEDLRLTMRIGGC
;
A
#
# COMPACT_ATOMS: atom_id res chain seq x y z
N MET A 1 46.04 -61.25 -17.84
CA MET A 1 45.84 -60.85 -16.43
C MET A 1 44.35 -60.64 -16.19
N LYS A 2 43.67 -61.56 -15.49
CA LYS A 2 42.22 -61.44 -15.17
C LYS A 2 42.08 -60.64 -13.88
N ILE A 3 41.49 -59.45 -13.95
CA ILE A 3 41.12 -58.67 -12.76
C ILE A 3 39.73 -59.13 -12.31
N THR A 4 39.68 -59.79 -11.16
CA THR A 4 38.42 -60.23 -10.54
C THR A 4 37.87 -59.10 -9.67
N LEU A 5 36.77 -58.49 -10.10
CA LEU A 5 36.07 -57.43 -9.35
C LEU A 5 35.38 -57.98 -8.09
N SER A 6 35.49 -57.23 -6.98
CA SER A 6 34.85 -57.57 -5.69
C SER A 6 33.32 -57.48 -5.74
N SER A 7 32.62 -58.14 -4.82
CA SER A 7 31.15 -58.26 -4.84
C SER A 7 30.41 -56.92 -4.71
N ARG A 8 31.04 -55.88 -4.13
CA ARG A 8 30.48 -54.52 -4.08
C ARG A 8 30.42 -53.85 -5.45
N ALA A 9 31.40 -54.10 -6.33
CA ALA A 9 31.40 -53.54 -7.69
C ALA A 9 30.31 -54.18 -8.59
N LYS A 10 30.01 -55.47 -8.40
CA LYS A 10 28.93 -56.16 -9.15
C LYS A 10 27.53 -55.62 -8.81
N LYS A 11 27.31 -55.07 -7.62
CA LYS A 11 26.01 -54.53 -7.20
C LYS A 11 25.71 -53.15 -7.80
N ILE A 12 26.74 -52.37 -8.11
CA ILE A 12 26.62 -51.05 -8.74
C ILE A 12 26.33 -51.21 -10.24
N VAL A 13 26.99 -52.15 -10.92
CA VAL A 13 26.77 -52.44 -12.35
C VAL A 13 25.33 -52.93 -12.61
N ARG A 14 24.77 -53.82 -11.79
CA ARG A 14 23.38 -54.30 -11.97
C ARG A 14 22.31 -53.21 -11.80
N ARG A 15 22.61 -52.11 -11.09
CA ARG A 15 21.69 -50.98 -10.92
C ARG A 15 21.74 -50.01 -12.10
N ALA A 16 22.85 -49.98 -12.84
CA ALA A 16 22.99 -49.19 -14.06
C ALA A 16 22.30 -49.85 -15.27
N ASP A 17 22.31 -51.19 -15.35
CA ASP A 17 21.67 -51.94 -16.45
C ASP A 17 20.13 -51.86 -16.43
N ASP A 18 19.51 -51.76 -15.25
CA ASP A 18 18.04 -51.63 -15.11
C ASP A 18 17.53 -50.23 -15.50
N LEU A 19 18.35 -49.20 -15.28
CA LEU A 19 18.10 -47.83 -15.74
C LEU A 19 18.28 -47.68 -17.26
N HIS A 20 19.17 -48.48 -17.88
CA HIS A 20 19.36 -48.50 -19.33
C HIS A 20 18.21 -49.23 -20.06
N SER A 21 17.63 -50.28 -19.47
CA SER A 21 16.53 -51.06 -20.04
C SER A 21 15.18 -50.30 -20.01
N ARG A 22 14.90 -49.54 -18.94
CA ARG A 22 13.68 -48.71 -18.86
C ARG A 22 13.74 -47.44 -19.70
N GLY A 23 14.95 -46.94 -19.97
CA GLY A 23 15.18 -45.84 -20.91
C GLY A 23 15.09 -46.24 -22.38
N THR A 24 15.25 -47.52 -22.74
CA THR A 24 15.25 -47.98 -24.14
C THR A 24 13.87 -48.38 -24.67
N LEU A 25 12.85 -48.56 -23.81
CA LEU A 25 11.53 -49.02 -24.25
C LEU A 25 10.55 -47.90 -24.65
N CYS A 26 10.74 -46.65 -24.21
CA CYS A 26 9.95 -45.52 -24.71
C CYS A 26 10.55 -44.85 -25.97
N TYR A 27 11.77 -45.23 -26.37
CA TYR A 27 12.47 -44.63 -27.51
C TYR A 27 12.21 -45.30 -28.87
N ARG A 28 11.40 -46.36 -28.96
CA ARG A 28 11.21 -47.12 -30.21
C ARG A 28 9.91 -46.88 -30.98
N GLU A 29 9.06 -45.94 -30.57
CA GLU A 29 7.90 -45.54 -31.39
C GLU A 29 7.92 -44.07 -31.89
N ALA A 30 9.01 -43.33 -31.65
CA ALA A 30 9.18 -41.96 -32.16
C ALA A 30 10.00 -41.90 -33.46
N ALA A 31 9.96 -42.93 -34.31
CA ALA A 31 10.67 -42.99 -35.58
C ALA A 31 9.70 -42.94 -36.76
N LYS A 32 9.03 -41.80 -36.92
CA LYS A 32 8.59 -41.24 -38.21
C LYS A 32 8.30 -39.75 -37.97
N PHE A 33 8.78 -38.90 -38.88
CA PHE A 33 8.77 -37.43 -38.87
C PHE A 33 9.95 -36.74 -38.17
N SER A 34 11.11 -36.74 -38.83
CA SER A 34 12.15 -35.74 -38.60
C SER A 34 12.78 -35.30 -39.93
N LYS A 35 12.41 -34.10 -40.38
CA LYS A 35 13.22 -33.24 -41.24
C LYS A 35 13.65 -32.06 -40.38
N VAL A 36 14.92 -32.10 -39.96
CA VAL A 36 15.96 -31.06 -39.91
C VAL A 36 15.52 -29.66 -40.39
N ALA A 37 15.96 -28.51 -39.88
CA ALA A 37 16.60 -28.00 -38.66
C ALA A 37 16.89 -26.51 -38.96
N VAL A 38 17.38 -25.76 -37.97
CA VAL A 38 17.97 -24.40 -38.10
C VAL A 38 16.97 -23.26 -38.05
N CYS A 39 16.45 -22.96 -36.83
CA CYS A 39 16.29 -21.58 -36.32
C CYS A 39 15.84 -21.59 -34.84
N CYS A 40 16.55 -22.28 -33.94
CA CYS A 40 16.24 -22.24 -32.50
C CYS A 40 17.36 -21.53 -31.73
N SER A 41 17.65 -20.30 -32.13
CA SER A 41 18.30 -19.32 -31.27
C SER A 41 17.28 -18.94 -30.18
N VAL A 42 17.59 -19.28 -28.93
CA VAL A 42 17.14 -18.62 -27.70
C VAL A 42 15.64 -18.29 -27.63
N LEU A 43 14.84 -19.23 -27.14
CA LEU A 43 13.63 -18.89 -26.39
C LEU A 43 13.41 -19.97 -25.32
N ALA A 44 14.25 -19.90 -24.28
CA ALA A 44 13.79 -20.31 -22.97
C ALA A 44 12.64 -19.35 -22.63
N ILE A 45 11.41 -19.76 -22.91
CA ILE A 45 10.23 -19.10 -22.38
C ILE A 45 10.31 -19.36 -20.88
N ALA A 46 10.97 -18.46 -20.17
CA ALA A 46 10.67 -18.23 -18.78
C ALA A 46 9.17 -17.93 -18.78
N ALA A 47 8.36 -18.92 -18.39
CA ALA A 47 7.04 -18.65 -17.90
C ALA A 47 7.26 -17.75 -16.68
N LEU A 48 7.31 -16.44 -16.92
CA LEU A 48 6.96 -15.46 -15.93
C LEU A 48 5.50 -15.80 -15.64
N GLY A 49 5.30 -16.65 -14.64
CA GLY A 49 4.07 -16.57 -13.89
C GLY A 49 4.01 -15.12 -13.48
N GLU A 50 3.18 -14.35 -14.15
CA GLU A 50 2.69 -13.11 -13.58
C GLU A 50 2.02 -13.54 -12.30
N CYS A 51 2.80 -13.54 -11.21
CA CYS A 51 2.26 -13.20 -9.93
C CYS A 51 1.62 -11.84 -10.18
N VAL A 52 0.32 -11.86 -10.50
CA VAL A 52 -0.53 -10.72 -10.22
C VAL A 52 -0.45 -10.62 -8.71
N GLU A 53 0.55 -9.88 -8.24
CA GLU A 53 0.42 -9.27 -6.94
C GLU A 53 -0.82 -8.41 -7.08
N VAL A 54 -1.93 -8.92 -6.59
CA VAL A 54 -3.03 -8.08 -6.16
C VAL A 54 -2.42 -7.31 -4.99
N VAL A 55 -1.64 -6.27 -5.32
CA VAL A 55 -1.13 -5.31 -4.35
C VAL A 55 -2.38 -4.61 -3.86
N SER A 56 -2.85 -5.16 -2.76
CA SER A 56 -3.98 -4.70 -2.01
C SER A 56 -3.72 -3.27 -1.54
N GLY A 57 -4.74 -2.42 -1.68
CA GLY A 57 -4.65 -1.00 -1.38
C GLY A 57 -4.90 -0.58 0.08
N GLY A 58 -4.81 -1.49 1.04
CA GLY A 58 -5.16 -1.20 2.45
C GLY A 58 -4.54 -2.19 3.45
N GLU A 59 -4.49 -1.80 4.73
CA GLU A 59 -3.91 -2.58 5.84
C GLU A 59 -4.48 -4.01 5.86
N PRO A 60 -3.64 -5.06 5.75
CA PRO A 60 -4.04 -6.44 5.87
C PRO A 60 -4.75 -6.68 7.20
N SER A 61 -5.99 -7.08 7.07
CA SER A 61 -6.90 -7.24 8.20
C SER A 61 -7.62 -8.58 8.12
N SER A 62 -8.01 -9.08 9.28
CA SER A 62 -8.96 -10.18 9.37
C SER A 62 -10.39 -9.66 9.23
N GLN A 63 -11.35 -10.57 9.24
CA GLN A 63 -12.77 -10.25 9.26
C GLN A 63 -13.26 -9.64 10.59
N HIS A 64 -12.43 -9.62 11.64
CA HIS A 64 -12.76 -9.06 12.94
C HIS A 64 -11.79 -7.92 13.23
N VAL A 65 -12.29 -6.70 13.20
CA VAL A 65 -11.45 -5.51 13.26
C VAL A 65 -11.76 -4.71 14.52
N ARG A 66 -10.71 -4.27 15.19
CA ARG A 66 -10.75 -3.33 16.30
C ARG A 66 -9.91 -2.12 15.93
N ILE A 67 -10.46 -0.93 16.10
CA ILE A 67 -9.75 0.32 15.84
C ILE A 67 -9.74 1.14 17.13
N THR A 68 -8.58 1.67 17.49
CA THR A 68 -8.42 2.61 18.61
C THR A 68 -8.17 4.00 18.04
N MET A 69 -9.04 4.95 18.38
CA MET A 69 -8.95 6.32 17.92
C MET A 69 -8.23 7.16 18.96
N VAL A 70 -7.29 7.98 18.50
CA VAL A 70 -6.47 8.82 19.38
C VAL A 70 -6.40 10.25 18.86
N VAL A 71 -6.47 11.23 19.76
CA VAL A 71 -6.14 12.63 19.51
C VAL A 71 -4.95 12.98 20.40
N ASN A 72 -3.85 13.47 19.83
CA ASN A 72 -2.64 13.81 20.59
C ASN A 72 -2.19 12.66 21.53
N SER A 73 -2.21 11.42 21.02
CA SER A 73 -1.90 10.18 21.76
C SER A 73 -2.83 9.81 22.92
N LYS A 74 -3.97 10.49 23.08
CA LYS A 74 -5.01 10.16 24.07
C LYS A 74 -6.21 9.54 23.40
N ALA A 75 -6.83 8.55 24.04
CA ALA A 75 -8.04 7.90 23.54
C ALA A 75 -9.16 8.92 23.24
N ALA A 76 -9.83 8.75 22.10
CA ALA A 76 -10.91 9.61 21.64
C ALA A 76 -12.26 8.86 21.68
N PRO A 77 -13.07 9.04 22.74
CA PRO A 77 -14.40 8.42 22.85
C PRO A 77 -15.47 9.16 22.03
N GLY A 78 -16.56 8.47 21.69
CA GLY A 78 -17.70 9.07 20.97
C GLY A 78 -17.42 9.45 19.51
N VAL A 79 -16.40 8.85 18.90
CA VAL A 79 -16.02 9.07 17.50
C VAL A 79 -16.89 8.19 16.62
N ASN A 80 -17.51 8.78 15.60
CA ASN A 80 -18.26 8.06 14.58
C ASN A 80 -17.26 7.42 13.61
N VAL A 81 -17.44 6.14 13.30
CA VAL A 81 -16.59 5.37 12.42
C VAL A 81 -17.46 4.80 11.31
N ASP A 82 -17.46 5.47 10.17
CA ASP A 82 -18.17 5.06 8.97
C ASP A 82 -17.32 4.07 8.15
N ILE A 83 -17.97 3.01 7.70
CA ILE A 83 -17.36 1.91 6.97
C ILE A 83 -17.90 1.93 5.55
N TYR A 84 -16.98 2.08 4.59
CA TYR A 84 -17.27 2.09 3.16
C TYR A 84 -16.64 0.85 2.51
N GLY A 85 -17.40 0.14 1.69
CA GLY A 85 -16.88 -0.93 0.84
C GLY A 85 -16.19 -0.37 -0.41
N SER A 86 -15.85 -1.27 -1.36
CA SER A 86 -15.40 -0.87 -2.69
C SER A 86 -16.37 0.12 -3.35
N GLU A 87 -15.85 1.07 -4.12
CA GLU A 87 -16.64 2.10 -4.82
C GLU A 87 -17.44 3.05 -3.90
N ASN A 88 -16.94 3.32 -2.69
CA ASN A 88 -17.58 4.19 -1.70
C ASN A 88 -19.00 3.77 -1.31
N GLN A 89 -19.34 2.48 -1.46
CA GLN A 89 -20.62 1.97 -0.99
C GLN A 89 -20.65 2.01 0.54
N TYR A 90 -21.43 2.92 1.12
CA TYR A 90 -21.69 2.95 2.57
C TYR A 90 -22.20 1.59 3.04
N LYS A 91 -21.60 1.07 4.11
CA LYS A 91 -21.99 -0.20 4.72
C LYS A 91 -22.68 0.04 6.05
N GLU A 92 -21.98 0.68 6.97
CA GLU A 92 -22.41 0.79 8.37
C GLU A 92 -21.59 1.85 9.11
N SER A 93 -22.08 2.30 10.27
CA SER A 93 -21.36 3.18 11.18
C SER A 93 -21.34 2.60 12.58
N VAL A 94 -20.22 2.75 13.29
CA VAL A 94 -20.07 2.38 14.70
C VAL A 94 -19.50 3.54 15.50
N VAL A 95 -19.77 3.59 16.80
CA VAL A 95 -19.28 4.66 17.68
C VAL A 95 -18.21 4.12 18.63
N SER A 96 -17.16 4.89 18.85
CA SER A 96 -16.09 4.52 19.78
C SER A 96 -16.55 4.55 21.24
N ASP A 97 -16.10 3.56 22.01
CA ASP A 97 -16.38 3.47 23.44
C ASP A 97 -15.58 4.48 24.27
N GLN A 98 -15.73 4.43 25.61
CA GLN A 98 -15.03 5.31 26.54
C GLN A 98 -13.50 5.19 26.50
N ASN A 99 -12.97 4.08 25.97
CA ASN A 99 -11.55 3.86 25.76
C ASN A 99 -11.10 4.27 24.34
N GLY A 100 -11.96 4.93 23.57
CA GLY A 100 -11.72 5.30 22.18
C GLY A 100 -11.68 4.11 21.24
N VAL A 101 -12.29 2.99 21.59
CA VAL A 101 -12.24 1.75 20.81
C VAL A 101 -13.54 1.55 20.05
N ALA A 102 -13.43 1.31 18.74
CA ALA A 102 -14.51 0.85 17.90
C ALA A 102 -14.27 -0.61 17.49
N VAL A 103 -15.27 -1.46 17.69
CA VAL A 103 -15.28 -2.84 17.18
C VAL A 103 -16.18 -2.88 15.97
N LEU A 104 -15.62 -3.22 14.82
CA LEU A 104 -16.36 -3.23 13.56
C LEU A 104 -17.20 -4.50 13.47
N PRO A 105 -18.33 -4.47 12.74
CA PRO A 105 -19.06 -5.66 12.36
C PRO A 105 -18.14 -6.63 11.61
N LYS A 106 -18.53 -7.91 11.56
CA LYS A 106 -17.74 -8.91 10.83
C LYS A 106 -17.71 -8.57 9.34
N LEU A 107 -16.55 -8.17 8.85
CA LEU A 107 -16.36 -7.77 7.46
C LEU A 107 -16.16 -9.00 6.56
N LEU A 108 -16.72 -8.95 5.35
CA LEU A 108 -16.41 -9.93 4.31
C LEU A 108 -15.02 -9.63 3.72
N PRO A 109 -14.35 -10.61 3.08
CA PRO A 109 -13.13 -10.31 2.35
C PRO A 109 -13.35 -9.23 1.29
N GLY A 110 -12.47 -8.21 1.26
CA GLY A 110 -12.62 -7.04 0.39
C GLY A 110 -11.78 -5.85 0.84
N LEU A 111 -11.76 -4.80 0.02
CA LEU A 111 -11.15 -3.51 0.35
C LEU A 111 -12.21 -2.61 1.00
N TYR A 112 -11.83 -1.97 2.10
CA TYR A 112 -12.69 -1.07 2.86
C TYR A 112 -11.98 0.25 3.14
N GLY A 113 -12.74 1.34 3.11
CA GLY A 113 -12.34 2.63 3.65
C GLY A 113 -13.05 2.86 4.97
N ILE A 114 -12.28 3.29 5.96
CA ILE A 114 -12.77 3.66 7.29
C ILE A 114 -12.58 5.16 7.43
N LEU A 115 -13.68 5.86 7.72
CA LEU A 115 -13.67 7.28 8.03
C LEU A 115 -14.07 7.46 9.50
N ALA A 116 -13.20 8.06 10.28
CA ALA A 116 -13.48 8.39 11.67
C ALA A 116 -13.69 9.91 11.80
N GLU A 117 -14.80 10.35 12.40
CA GLU A 117 -15.14 11.75 12.62
C GLU A 117 -15.55 11.98 14.09
N SER A 118 -14.96 12.98 14.75
CA SER A 118 -15.37 13.37 16.09
C SER A 118 -16.80 13.94 16.08
N ALA A 119 -17.51 13.80 17.20
CA ALA A 119 -18.90 14.29 17.30
C ALA A 119 -19.04 15.79 17.02
N ASP A 120 -18.01 16.59 17.32
CA ASP A 120 -17.96 18.02 17.04
C ASP A 120 -17.39 18.38 15.66
N LYS A 121 -17.05 17.37 14.85
CA LYS A 121 -16.49 17.46 13.49
C LYS A 121 -15.18 18.24 13.39
N LYS A 122 -14.49 18.44 14.52
CA LYS A 122 -13.21 19.14 14.54
C LYS A 122 -12.04 18.23 14.24
N PHE A 123 -12.21 16.93 14.41
CA PHE A 123 -11.17 15.96 14.18
C PHE A 123 -11.68 14.82 13.31
N HIS A 124 -10.88 14.39 12.36
CA HIS A 124 -11.17 13.22 11.55
C HIS A 124 -9.91 12.42 11.28
N GLY A 125 -10.08 11.21 10.78
CA GLY A 125 -9.00 10.34 10.38
C GLY A 125 -9.48 9.26 9.43
N GLN A 126 -8.57 8.69 8.66
CA GLN A 126 -8.91 7.73 7.61
C GLN A 126 -7.96 6.54 7.64
N LEU A 127 -8.49 5.38 7.27
CA LEU A 127 -7.75 4.13 7.17
C LEU A 127 -8.31 3.26 6.04
N ALA A 128 -7.45 2.77 5.16
CA ALA A 128 -7.82 1.74 4.19
C ALA A 128 -7.49 0.36 4.77
N LEU A 129 -8.41 -0.59 4.69
CA LEU A 129 -8.25 -1.96 5.16
C LEU A 129 -8.43 -2.95 4.01
N GLN A 130 -7.52 -3.91 3.91
CA GLN A 130 -7.74 -5.12 3.13
C GLN A 130 -8.15 -6.27 4.02
N VAL A 131 -9.42 -6.58 4.01
CA VAL A 131 -9.96 -7.71 4.75
C VAL A 131 -9.73 -8.99 3.95
N THR A 132 -9.10 -9.97 4.59
CA THR A 132 -8.92 -11.33 4.06
C THR A 132 -9.57 -12.34 5.00
N ARG A 133 -9.88 -13.53 4.46
CA ARG A 133 -10.47 -14.60 5.26
C ARG A 133 -9.43 -15.13 6.25
N SER A 134 -9.69 -14.95 7.54
CA SER A 134 -8.83 -15.50 8.60
C SER A 134 -9.42 -16.82 9.13
N PRO A 135 -8.77 -17.98 8.91
CA PRO A 135 -9.30 -19.28 9.32
C PRO A 135 -9.31 -19.48 10.85
N LYS A 136 -8.69 -18.58 11.63
CA LYS A 136 -8.55 -18.70 13.09
C LYS A 136 -9.32 -17.64 13.89
N ASN A 137 -10.23 -16.90 13.25
CA ASN A 137 -11.02 -15.85 13.92
C ASN A 137 -10.19 -14.80 14.69
N ARG A 138 -8.93 -14.58 14.29
CA ARG A 138 -8.04 -13.60 14.94
C ARG A 138 -8.58 -12.19 14.72
N THR A 139 -8.54 -11.35 15.74
CA THR A 139 -8.88 -9.93 15.63
C THR A 139 -7.66 -9.13 15.17
N SER A 140 -7.81 -8.32 14.13
CA SER A 140 -6.81 -7.32 13.73
C SER A 140 -7.08 -6.02 14.49
N SER A 141 -6.02 -5.39 14.98
CA SER A 141 -6.10 -4.16 15.77
C SER A 141 -5.31 -3.05 15.09
N PHE A 142 -5.94 -1.87 14.95
CA PHE A 142 -5.36 -0.70 14.32
C PHE A 142 -5.52 0.54 15.19
N PHE A 143 -4.77 1.58 14.84
CA PHE A 143 -4.90 2.91 15.43
C PHE A 143 -5.26 3.91 14.32
N ILE A 144 -6.17 4.84 14.62
CA ILE A 144 -6.38 6.04 13.81
C ILE A 144 -6.03 7.24 14.68
N SER A 145 -5.03 8.00 14.25
CA SER A 145 -4.76 9.33 14.79
C SER A 145 -5.74 10.30 14.14
N LEU A 146 -6.65 10.85 14.94
CA LEU A 146 -7.54 11.90 14.48
C LEU A 146 -6.76 13.21 14.45
N VAL A 147 -6.76 13.83 13.29
CA VAL A 147 -6.09 15.11 13.02
C VAL A 147 -7.15 16.20 12.99
N GLY A 148 -6.77 17.40 13.44
CA GLY A 148 -7.68 18.53 13.44
C GLY A 148 -8.00 18.94 12.01
N VAL A 149 -9.27 19.18 11.72
CA VAL A 149 -9.68 19.90 10.52
C VAL A 149 -9.08 21.30 10.61
N PRO A 150 -8.16 21.70 9.72
CA PRO A 150 -7.65 23.06 9.78
C PRO A 150 -8.80 24.05 9.49
N PRO A 151 -8.82 25.24 10.12
CA PRO A 151 -9.96 26.18 10.09
C PRO A 151 -10.41 26.65 8.70
N SER A 152 -9.67 26.36 7.64
CA SER A 152 -9.95 26.72 6.25
C SER A 152 -10.40 25.48 5.46
N LEU A 153 -11.55 24.91 5.78
CA LEU A 153 -12.22 24.00 4.87
C LEU A 153 -12.72 24.80 3.66
N GLY A 154 -11.89 24.89 2.63
CA GLY A 154 -12.24 25.36 1.29
C GLY A 154 -13.23 24.46 0.55
N GLY A 155 -14.13 23.79 1.28
CA GLY A 155 -15.20 22.95 0.74
C GLY A 155 -14.74 21.74 -0.05
N LEU A 156 -13.45 21.37 0.01
CA LEU A 156 -12.95 20.20 -0.70
C LEU A 156 -13.49 18.93 -0.03
N PRO A 157 -14.01 17.96 -0.80
CA PRO A 157 -14.44 16.69 -0.24
C PRO A 157 -13.23 15.94 0.35
N PRO A 158 -13.44 15.06 1.36
CA PRO A 158 -12.43 14.12 1.80
C PRO A 158 -11.87 13.30 0.63
N LEU A 159 -10.60 12.87 0.74
CA LEU A 159 -10.03 11.94 -0.24
C LEU A 159 -10.86 10.66 -0.32
N THR A 160 -11.11 10.18 -1.54
CA THR A 160 -11.79 8.90 -1.76
C THR A 160 -10.85 7.73 -1.49
N ILE A 161 -11.42 6.54 -1.26
CA ILE A 161 -10.66 5.29 -1.08
C ILE A 161 -9.74 5.04 -2.28
N GLY A 162 -10.24 5.25 -3.50
CA GLY A 162 -9.46 5.08 -4.72
C GLY A 162 -8.24 6.00 -4.77
N GLU A 163 -8.42 7.27 -4.40
CA GLU A 163 -7.33 8.25 -4.33
C GLU A 163 -6.31 7.90 -3.25
N LEU A 164 -6.76 7.51 -2.05
CA LEU A 164 -5.89 7.06 -0.96
C LEU A 164 -5.06 5.85 -1.39
N THR A 165 -5.70 4.83 -1.97
CA THR A 165 -5.02 3.63 -2.45
C THR A 165 -4.04 3.94 -3.57
N ALA A 166 -4.39 4.80 -4.53
CA ALA A 166 -3.50 5.18 -5.61
C ALA A 166 -2.29 5.97 -5.09
N ALA A 167 -2.52 6.89 -4.16
CA ALA A 167 -1.49 7.68 -3.53
C ALA A 167 -0.45 6.79 -2.84
N VAL A 168 -0.89 5.84 -2.01
CA VAL A 168 0.01 4.98 -1.22
C VAL A 168 0.85 4.03 -2.10
N LYS A 169 0.39 3.72 -3.32
CA LYS A 169 1.13 2.89 -4.28
C LYS A 169 2.22 3.66 -5.04
N MET A 170 2.30 4.98 -4.86
CA MET A 170 3.30 5.79 -5.56
C MET A 170 4.72 5.37 -5.14
N PRO A 171 5.63 5.12 -6.10
CA PRO A 171 7.01 4.81 -5.76
C PRO A 171 7.66 6.03 -5.10
N VAL A 172 8.42 5.79 -4.04
CA VAL A 172 9.17 6.84 -3.35
C VAL A 172 10.13 7.49 -4.35
N SER A 173 9.93 8.79 -4.61
CA SER A 173 10.70 9.54 -5.59
C SER A 173 11.63 10.57 -4.97
N THR A 174 11.55 10.79 -3.66
CA THR A 174 12.23 11.90 -3.00
C THR A 174 12.60 11.54 -1.56
N ARG A 175 13.78 11.97 -1.12
CA ARG A 175 14.23 11.83 0.26
C ARG A 175 14.34 13.21 0.89
N LEU A 176 13.71 13.39 2.05
CA LEU A 176 13.62 14.65 2.77
C LEU A 176 14.20 14.48 4.18
N GLN A 177 14.88 15.50 4.68
CA GLN A 177 15.30 15.53 6.08
C GLN A 177 14.14 15.84 7.03
N ARG A 178 13.20 16.66 6.54
CA ARG A 178 11.99 17.09 7.23
C ARG A 178 10.89 17.33 6.20
N PHE A 179 9.63 17.21 6.61
CA PHE A 179 8.52 17.56 5.73
C PHE A 179 8.26 19.05 5.80
N SER A 180 8.90 19.81 4.92
CA SER A 180 8.67 21.24 4.76
C SER A 180 8.93 21.69 3.34
N GLY A 181 8.36 22.83 2.98
CA GLY A 181 8.48 23.32 1.62
C GLY A 181 7.62 24.53 1.32
N VAL A 182 7.53 24.86 0.03
CA VAL A 182 6.69 25.92 -0.52
C VAL A 182 5.89 25.42 -1.72
N LEU A 183 4.61 25.79 -1.76
CA LEU A 183 3.72 25.60 -2.89
C LEU A 183 3.66 26.85 -3.74
N VAL A 184 3.87 26.67 -5.05
CA VAL A 184 3.80 27.76 -6.03
C VAL A 184 2.97 27.35 -7.24
N ASP A 185 2.44 28.33 -7.97
CA ASP A 185 1.82 28.13 -9.28
C ASP A 185 2.89 28.14 -10.40
N PRO A 186 2.52 27.91 -11.69
CA PRO A 186 3.48 27.93 -12.79
C PRO A 186 4.14 29.29 -13.05
N SER A 187 3.57 30.39 -12.57
CA SER A 187 4.19 31.73 -12.61
C SER A 187 5.22 31.93 -11.50
N GLY A 188 5.23 31.04 -10.51
CA GLY A 188 6.07 31.13 -9.31
C GLY A 188 5.40 31.86 -8.15
N ALA A 189 4.13 32.25 -8.27
CA ALA A 189 3.38 32.88 -7.19
C ALA A 189 3.05 31.86 -6.09
N PRO A 190 3.12 32.23 -4.80
CA PRO A 190 2.82 31.32 -3.69
C PRO A 190 1.34 30.92 -3.70
N ILE A 191 1.05 29.66 -3.31
CA ILE A 191 -0.32 29.15 -3.19
C ILE A 191 -0.66 29.00 -1.71
N PRO A 192 -1.40 29.96 -1.12
CA PRO A 192 -1.83 29.88 0.27
C PRO A 192 -3.10 29.03 0.44
N ASN A 193 -3.32 28.53 1.66
CA ASN A 193 -4.50 27.76 2.06
C ASN A 193 -4.76 26.50 1.23
N ALA A 194 -3.74 25.95 0.58
CA ALA A 194 -3.83 24.64 -0.05
C ALA A 194 -3.90 23.57 1.04
N ASP A 195 -4.74 22.57 0.85
CA ASP A 195 -4.89 21.41 1.73
C ASP A 195 -3.76 20.41 1.47
N VAL A 196 -3.08 19.98 2.53
CA VAL A 196 -1.97 19.03 2.48
C VAL A 196 -2.28 17.88 3.42
N VAL A 197 -2.58 16.73 2.85
CA VAL A 197 -2.84 15.49 3.59
C VAL A 197 -1.59 14.63 3.54
N VAL A 198 -1.04 14.26 4.69
CA VAL A 198 0.14 13.40 4.81
C VAL A 198 -0.26 12.04 5.35
N MET A 199 0.11 11.00 4.62
CA MET A 199 -0.16 9.62 4.93
C MET A 199 1.15 8.87 5.12
N ARG A 200 1.27 8.08 6.18
CA ARG A 200 2.40 7.17 6.36
C ARG A 200 2.17 5.91 5.55
N THR A 201 3.14 5.54 4.72
CA THR A 201 3.15 4.28 3.97
C THR A 201 3.90 3.23 4.77
N ARG A 202 3.26 2.09 5.07
CA ARG A 202 3.94 0.98 5.72
C ARG A 202 4.61 0.07 4.67
N SER A 203 5.92 -0.13 4.82
CA SER A 203 6.80 -0.87 3.89
C SER A 203 6.41 -2.33 3.67
N SER A 204 5.55 -2.92 4.50
CA SER A 204 5.17 -4.33 4.38
C SER A 204 4.09 -4.60 3.34
N ASP A 205 3.34 -3.56 2.92
CA ASP A 205 2.02 -3.75 2.33
C ASP A 205 1.46 -2.54 1.55
N ASN A 206 2.18 -1.42 1.43
CA ASN A 206 1.68 -0.20 0.73
C ASN A 206 0.33 0.29 1.29
N THR A 207 0.30 0.50 2.60
CA THR A 207 -0.91 0.90 3.33
C THR A 207 -0.72 2.26 3.98
N GLY A 208 -1.76 3.09 3.90
CA GLY A 208 -1.73 4.49 4.28
C GLY A 208 -2.52 4.74 5.55
N LEU A 209 -1.86 5.24 6.58
CA LEU A 209 -2.52 5.88 7.72
C LEU A 209 -2.40 7.39 7.55
N THR A 210 -3.52 8.12 7.55
CA THR A 210 -3.46 9.59 7.64
C THR A 210 -2.88 9.97 9.00
N ILE A 211 -1.79 10.74 8.97
CA ILE A 211 -1.07 11.12 10.19
C ILE A 211 -1.01 12.63 10.42
N SER A 212 -1.20 13.44 9.37
CA SER A 212 -1.29 14.89 9.48
C SER A 212 -2.13 15.47 8.34
N GLU A 213 -2.85 16.53 8.65
CA GLU A 213 -3.49 17.43 7.70
C GLU A 213 -3.16 18.86 8.09
N LEU A 214 -2.75 19.66 7.11
CA LEU A 214 -2.37 21.05 7.32
C LEU A 214 -2.70 21.89 6.09
N ASN A 215 -2.70 23.21 6.26
CA ASN A 215 -2.77 24.15 5.15
C ASN A 215 -1.43 24.84 4.89
N SER A 216 -1.19 25.17 3.62
CA SER A 216 -0.11 26.11 3.29
C SER A 216 -0.41 27.51 3.84
N LYS A 217 0.64 28.19 4.29
CA LYS A 217 0.61 29.54 4.84
C LYS A 217 0.48 30.59 3.72
N GLU A 218 0.37 31.86 4.09
CA GLU A 218 0.25 32.96 3.11
C GLU A 218 1.40 33.04 2.10
N ASP A 219 2.60 32.64 2.51
CA ASP A 219 3.79 32.56 1.66
C ASP A 219 3.86 31.26 0.84
N GLY A 220 2.81 30.44 0.87
CA GLY A 220 2.77 29.10 0.26
C GLY A 220 3.53 28.05 1.06
N GLY A 221 4.13 28.41 2.20
CA GLY A 221 4.95 27.54 3.02
C GLY A 221 4.13 26.48 3.73
N PHE A 222 4.68 25.27 3.88
CA PHE A 222 4.10 24.19 4.68
C PHE A 222 5.19 23.48 5.49
N SER A 223 4.82 22.92 6.63
CA SER A 223 5.76 22.19 7.49
C SER A 223 5.04 21.30 8.48
N GLU A 224 5.48 20.06 8.65
CA GLU A 224 5.02 19.14 9.70
C GLU A 224 6.20 18.36 10.27
N GLN A 225 6.14 18.06 11.57
CA GLN A 225 7.12 17.19 12.21
C GLN A 225 6.74 15.72 12.02
N LEU A 226 7.49 15.04 11.16
CA LEU A 226 7.33 13.62 10.89
C LEU A 226 8.48 12.81 11.49
N SER A 227 8.17 11.58 11.90
CA SER A 227 9.20 10.60 12.26
C SER A 227 9.84 10.01 10.99
N GLU A 228 10.98 9.34 11.14
CA GLU A 228 11.61 8.63 10.02
C GLU A 228 10.66 7.58 9.42
N GLY A 229 10.67 7.47 8.10
CA GLY A 229 9.87 6.49 7.36
C GLY A 229 9.38 6.98 6.00
N THR A 230 8.54 6.18 5.38
CA THR A 230 7.97 6.45 4.05
C THR A 230 6.57 7.04 4.16
N TYR A 231 6.29 8.02 3.31
CA TYR A 231 5.07 8.81 3.32
C TYR A 231 4.61 9.13 1.91
N VAL A 232 3.33 9.50 1.81
CA VAL A 232 2.76 10.14 0.64
C VAL A 232 2.01 11.38 1.10
N ALA A 233 2.25 12.51 0.43
CA ALA A 233 1.50 13.74 0.62
C ALA A 233 0.62 14.02 -0.60
N VAL A 234 -0.63 14.39 -0.36
CA VAL A 234 -1.57 14.85 -1.38
C VAL A 234 -1.83 16.33 -1.16
N PHE A 235 -1.55 17.15 -2.17
CA PHE A 235 -1.69 18.59 -2.17
C PHE A 235 -2.90 18.98 -3.01
N ARG A 236 -3.86 19.71 -2.44
CA ARG A 236 -5.12 20.07 -3.11
C ARG A 236 -5.44 21.55 -2.91
N MET A 237 -5.93 22.18 -3.97
CA MET A 237 -6.43 23.55 -3.91
C MET A 237 -7.45 23.73 -5.03
N ASN A 238 -8.55 24.45 -4.76
CA ASN A 238 -9.53 24.74 -5.80
C ASN A 238 -8.88 25.48 -6.97
N GLY A 239 -9.17 25.02 -8.20
CA GLY A 239 -8.57 25.55 -9.43
C GLY A 239 -7.21 24.93 -9.80
N PHE A 240 -6.65 24.06 -8.97
CA PHE A 240 -5.41 23.34 -9.23
C PHE A 240 -5.63 21.84 -9.29
N ARG A 241 -4.82 21.16 -10.11
CA ARG A 241 -4.77 19.71 -10.11
C ARG A 241 -4.12 19.24 -8.81
N ALA A 242 -4.69 18.20 -8.22
CA ALA A 242 -4.07 17.57 -7.08
C ALA A 242 -2.68 17.05 -7.46
N GLU A 243 -1.68 17.35 -6.63
CA GLU A 243 -0.33 16.83 -6.79
C GLU A 243 -0.06 15.82 -5.68
N VAL A 244 0.59 14.71 -6.02
CA VAL A 244 0.88 13.61 -5.10
C VAL A 244 2.38 13.38 -5.07
N VAL A 245 2.97 13.41 -3.88
CA VAL A 245 4.40 13.23 -3.67
C VAL A 245 4.64 12.08 -2.71
N ALA A 246 5.32 11.04 -3.19
CA ALA A 246 5.81 9.95 -2.34
C ALA A 246 7.26 10.23 -1.91
N PHE A 247 7.50 10.25 -0.60
CA PHE A 247 8.79 10.64 -0.03
C PHE A 247 9.19 9.80 1.18
N GLU A 248 10.48 9.80 1.50
CA GLU A 248 11.04 9.22 2.72
C GLU A 248 11.61 10.32 3.60
N ILE A 249 11.27 10.30 4.89
CA ILE A 249 11.94 11.10 5.94
C ILE A 249 13.13 10.29 6.45
N ALA A 250 14.33 10.83 6.26
CA ALA A 250 15.59 10.21 6.66
C ALA A 250 16.65 11.27 7.01
N ASN A 251 17.75 10.85 7.63
CA ASN A 251 18.83 11.76 8.05
C ASN A 251 19.52 12.52 6.91
N GLU A 252 19.42 12.03 5.67
CA GLU A 252 19.98 12.66 4.48
C GLU A 252 18.90 12.87 3.44
N GLY A 253 18.86 14.03 2.80
CA GLY A 253 17.85 14.39 1.81
C GLY A 253 17.77 15.89 1.59
N LEU A 254 16.77 16.32 0.82
CA LEU A 254 16.46 17.73 0.66
C LEU A 254 15.95 18.32 1.98
N GLU A 255 16.32 19.55 2.30
CA GLU A 255 15.84 20.26 3.49
C GLU A 255 14.44 20.81 3.30
N ASP A 256 14.10 21.24 2.07
CA ASP A 256 12.80 21.81 1.72
C ASP A 256 12.37 21.35 0.32
N LEU A 257 11.08 21.06 0.19
CA LEU A 257 10.42 20.72 -1.06
C LEU A 257 9.90 21.99 -1.73
N ARG A 258 10.21 22.20 -3.01
CA ARG A 258 9.52 23.20 -3.84
C ARG A 258 8.60 22.46 -4.81
N LEU A 259 7.29 22.63 -4.64
CA LEU A 259 6.29 21.95 -5.46
C LEU A 259 5.48 22.99 -6.26
N THR A 260 5.43 22.79 -7.57
CA THR A 260 4.63 23.63 -8.47
C THR A 260 3.31 22.92 -8.79
N MET A 261 2.18 23.47 -8.35
CA MET A 261 0.87 22.92 -8.68
C MET A 261 0.41 23.42 -10.04
N ARG A 262 -0.09 22.50 -10.87
CA ARG A 262 -0.59 22.85 -12.20
C ARG A 262 -2.03 23.32 -12.12
N ILE A 263 -2.34 24.36 -12.89
CA ILE A 263 -3.71 24.84 -13.04
C ILE A 263 -4.57 23.75 -13.68
N GLY A 264 -5.77 23.56 -13.13
CA GLY A 264 -6.77 22.66 -13.67
C GLY A 264 -7.71 22.17 -12.59
N GLY A 265 -9.00 22.48 -12.73
CA GLY A 265 -10.03 21.81 -11.94
C GLY A 265 -10.25 20.38 -12.45
N CYS A 266 -10.71 19.51 -11.55
CA CYS A 266 -11.50 18.36 -11.97
C CYS A 266 -12.78 18.83 -12.65
#